data_AF-A0A8T1S0Z3-F1
#
_entry.id   AF-A0A8T1S0Z3-F1
#
_cell.length_a   1.000
_cell.length_b   1.000
_cell.length_c   1.000
_cell.angle_alpha   90.00
_cell.angle_beta   90.00
_cell.angle_gamma   90.00
#
_symmetry.space_group_name_H-M   'P 1'
#
loop_
_entity.id
_entity.type
_entity.pdbx_description
1 polymer ?
#
loop_
_entity_poly.entity_id
_entity_poly.type
_entity_poly.pdbx_seq_one_letter_code
_entity_poly.pdbx_strand_id
1 'polypeptide(L)'
;MPATLGPAGVKPPVHEQISELQNKIQLLEGDRKAFYESSQATIRKNRDSIQWLRQENKQLHKKLSAIAAGDEQIIKEVFRDRAAEKASLKNKSGEGAIEFINHRLCEKINRLNDLKHQVEVRKRRLEELQLQHDSKVQEARGFPALEDGDVEAAK
;
A
#
# COMPACT_ATOMS: atom_id res chain seq x y z
N MET A 1 -12.39 -82.19 35.71
CA MET A 1 -11.60 -80.96 35.57
C MET A 1 -11.15 -80.85 34.12
N PRO A 2 -11.38 -79.72 33.44
CA PRO A 2 -11.39 -79.61 31.99
C PRO A 2 -9.97 -79.47 31.43
N ALA A 3 -9.70 -80.17 30.33
CA ALA A 3 -8.60 -79.85 29.43
C ALA A 3 -9.23 -79.48 28.08
N THR A 4 -9.41 -78.18 27.84
CA THR A 4 -9.94 -77.68 26.56
C THR A 4 -8.80 -77.57 25.56
N LEU A 5 -8.99 -78.37 24.51
CA LEU A 5 -8.23 -78.51 23.30
C LEU A 5 -8.02 -77.17 22.56
N GLY A 6 -6.80 -76.97 22.08
CA GLY A 6 -6.53 -76.25 20.84
C GLY A 6 -5.49 -77.05 20.07
N PRO A 7 -5.85 -77.78 19.00
CA PRO A 7 -4.86 -78.51 18.23
C PRO A 7 -4.12 -77.48 17.37
N ALA A 8 -2.94 -77.08 17.85
CA ALA A 8 -1.92 -76.52 17.00
C ALA A 8 -1.64 -77.52 15.86
N GLY A 9 -1.98 -77.16 14.62
CA GLY A 9 -1.37 -77.76 13.43
C GLY A 9 -2.25 -78.60 12.49
N VAL A 10 -3.56 -78.71 12.69
CA VAL A 10 -4.43 -79.32 11.65
C VAL A 10 -4.88 -78.23 10.69
N LYS A 11 -4.24 -78.19 9.52
CA LYS A 11 -4.67 -77.33 8.39
C LYS A 11 -6.17 -77.58 8.15
N PRO A 12 -7.01 -76.52 8.10
CA PRO A 12 -8.44 -76.69 7.84
C PRO A 12 -8.64 -77.46 6.52
N PRO A 13 -9.73 -78.22 6.35
CA PRO A 13 -9.99 -78.96 5.13
C PRO A 13 -9.75 -78.09 3.89
N VAL A 14 -9.13 -78.65 2.85
CA VAL A 14 -8.65 -77.90 1.67
C VAL A 14 -9.74 -77.00 1.06
N HIS A 15 -11.01 -77.40 1.15
CA HIS A 15 -12.15 -76.61 0.70
C HIS A 15 -12.37 -75.31 1.49
N GLU A 16 -12.16 -75.32 2.81
CA GLU A 16 -12.23 -74.11 3.65
C GLU A 16 -11.08 -73.15 3.35
N GLN A 17 -9.87 -73.66 3.10
CA GLN A 17 -8.75 -72.81 2.68
C GLN A 17 -9.02 -72.16 1.31
N ILE A 18 -9.65 -72.88 0.39
CA ILE A 18 -10.03 -72.35 -0.92
C ILE A 18 -11.09 -71.25 -0.75
N SER A 19 -12.11 -71.46 0.08
CA SER A 19 -13.17 -70.46 0.30
C SER A 19 -12.64 -69.22 1.03
N GLU A 20 -11.76 -69.38 2.02
CA GLU A 20 -11.07 -68.26 2.68
C GLU A 20 -10.24 -67.43 1.70
N LEU A 21 -9.47 -68.09 0.82
CA LEU A 21 -8.69 -67.40 -0.21
C LEU A 21 -9.58 -66.68 -1.23
N GLN A 22 -10.69 -67.29 -1.65
CA GLN A 22 -11.67 -66.66 -2.54
C GLN A 22 -12.30 -65.41 -1.90
N ASN A 23 -12.70 -65.49 -0.62
CA ASN A 23 -13.24 -64.36 0.12
C ASN A 23 -12.21 -63.24 0.25
N LYS A 24 -10.94 -63.58 0.47
CA LYS A 24 -9.85 -62.61 0.55
C LYS A 24 -9.58 -61.94 -0.80
N ILE A 25 -9.65 -62.69 -1.91
CA ILE A 25 -9.56 -62.13 -3.27
C ILE A 25 -10.71 -61.13 -3.51
N GLN A 26 -11.95 -61.52 -3.20
CA GLN A 26 -13.11 -60.65 -3.37
C GLN A 26 -13.01 -59.36 -2.56
N LEU A 27 -12.51 -59.43 -1.32
CA LEU A 27 -12.28 -58.25 -0.49
C LEU A 27 -11.24 -57.31 -1.13
N LEU A 28 -10.10 -57.85 -1.57
CA LEU A 28 -9.04 -57.07 -2.22
C LEU A 28 -9.52 -56.43 -3.54
N GLU A 29 -10.36 -57.14 -4.30
CA GLU A 29 -10.96 -56.60 -5.52
C GLU A 29 -11.96 -55.48 -5.22
N GLY A 30 -12.76 -55.63 -4.16
CA GLY A 30 -13.67 -54.61 -3.65
C GLY A 30 -12.93 -53.34 -3.22
N ASP A 31 -11.88 -53.50 -2.40
CA ASP A 31 -11.05 -52.38 -1.94
C ASP A 31 -10.37 -51.67 -3.11
N ARG A 32 -9.83 -52.43 -4.07
CA ARG A 32 -9.23 -51.87 -5.28
C ARG A 32 -10.25 -51.04 -6.05
N LYS A 33 -11.48 -51.56 -6.23
CA LYS A 33 -12.54 -50.85 -6.94
C LYS A 33 -12.96 -49.57 -6.22
N ALA A 34 -13.21 -49.63 -4.92
CA ALA A 34 -13.58 -48.46 -4.11
C ALA A 34 -12.49 -47.38 -4.12
N PHE A 35 -11.22 -47.79 -4.07
CA PHE A 35 -10.08 -46.87 -4.18
C PHE A 35 -10.02 -46.19 -5.55
N TYR A 36 -10.19 -46.94 -6.65
CA TYR A 36 -10.23 -46.36 -7.99
C TYR A 36 -11.39 -45.38 -8.17
N GLU A 37 -12.58 -45.73 -7.69
CA GLU A 37 -13.76 -44.86 -7.76
C GLU A 37 -13.56 -43.57 -6.96
N SER A 38 -13.04 -43.65 -5.74
CA SER A 38 -12.78 -42.45 -4.92
C SER A 38 -11.69 -41.56 -5.52
N SER A 39 -10.63 -42.16 -6.06
CA SER A 39 -9.54 -41.45 -6.73
C SER A 39 -10.06 -40.73 -7.98
N GLN A 40 -10.82 -41.41 -8.82
CA GLN A 40 -11.43 -40.81 -10.03
C GLN A 40 -12.42 -39.71 -9.68
N ALA A 41 -13.24 -39.89 -8.65
CA ALA A 41 -14.15 -38.85 -8.17
C ALA A 41 -13.37 -37.61 -7.69
N THR A 42 -12.25 -37.80 -7.00
CA THR A 42 -11.37 -36.71 -6.53
C THR A 42 -10.70 -36.00 -7.70
N ILE A 43 -10.18 -36.74 -8.69
CA ILE A 43 -9.57 -36.17 -9.89
C ILE A 43 -10.58 -35.30 -10.65
N ARG A 44 -11.83 -35.77 -10.80
CA ARG A 44 -12.91 -34.99 -11.44
C ARG A 44 -13.19 -33.70 -10.68
N LYS A 45 -13.39 -33.76 -9.36
CA LYS A 45 -13.60 -32.57 -8.50
C LYS A 45 -12.44 -31.58 -8.58
N ASN A 46 -11.20 -32.07 -8.62
CA ASN A 46 -10.02 -31.22 -8.76
C ASN A 46 -9.99 -30.54 -10.13
N ARG A 47 -10.32 -31.27 -11.20
CA ARG A 47 -10.41 -30.72 -12.56
C ARG A 47 -11.47 -29.62 -12.65
N ASP A 48 -12.64 -29.85 -12.06
CA ASP A 48 -13.73 -28.86 -12.04
C ASP A 48 -13.33 -27.62 -11.22
N SER A 49 -12.69 -27.83 -10.06
CA SER A 49 -12.14 -26.74 -9.23
C SER A 49 -11.10 -25.92 -9.97
N ILE A 50 -10.16 -26.56 -10.69
CA ILE A 50 -9.15 -25.87 -11.50
C ILE A 50 -9.81 -25.06 -12.61
N GLN A 51 -10.83 -25.62 -13.27
CA GLN A 51 -11.54 -24.91 -14.32
C GLN A 51 -12.28 -23.68 -13.77
N TRP A 52 -12.96 -23.83 -12.63
CA TRP A 52 -13.63 -22.73 -11.94
C TRP A 52 -12.64 -21.63 -11.53
N LEU A 53 -11.53 -22.00 -10.89
CA LEU A 53 -10.48 -21.06 -10.47
C LEU A 53 -9.89 -20.29 -11.66
N ARG A 54 -9.67 -20.96 -12.81
CA ARG A 54 -9.19 -20.30 -14.03
C ARG A 54 -10.20 -19.30 -14.59
N GLN A 55 -11.49 -19.64 -14.54
CA GLN A 55 -12.54 -18.72 -14.97
C GLN A 55 -12.62 -17.52 -14.04
N GLU A 56 -12.59 -17.73 -12.73
CA GLU A 56 -12.62 -16.65 -11.74
C GLU A 56 -11.41 -15.74 -11.87
N ASN A 57 -10.21 -16.31 -12.01
CA ASN A 57 -8.98 -15.55 -12.20
C ASN A 57 -9.06 -14.68 -13.48
N LYS A 58 -9.59 -15.23 -14.58
CA LYS A 58 -9.86 -14.47 -15.82
C LYS A 58 -10.88 -13.34 -15.59
N GLN A 59 -11.92 -13.55 -14.79
CA GLN A 59 -12.89 -12.50 -14.46
C GLN A 59 -12.28 -11.40 -13.59
N LEU A 60 -11.48 -11.76 -12.58
CA LEU A 60 -10.78 -10.82 -11.72
C LEU A 60 -9.80 -9.97 -12.52
N HIS A 61 -9.03 -10.55 -13.44
CA HIS A 61 -8.15 -9.77 -14.33
C HIS A 61 -8.94 -8.78 -15.21
N LYS A 62 -10.11 -9.16 -15.72
CA LYS A 62 -10.98 -8.24 -16.46
C LYS A 62 -11.48 -7.09 -15.58
N LYS A 63 -11.92 -7.39 -14.36
CA LYS A 63 -12.36 -6.37 -13.38
C LYS A 63 -11.22 -5.40 -13.05
N LEU A 64 -10.03 -5.93 -12.76
CA LEU A 64 -8.84 -5.13 -12.47
C LEU A 64 -8.47 -4.23 -13.66
N SER A 65 -8.47 -4.77 -14.88
CA SER A 65 -8.21 -3.99 -16.08
C SER A 65 -9.24 -2.88 -16.31
N ALA A 66 -10.52 -3.14 -16.01
CA ALA A 66 -11.58 -2.13 -16.15
C ALA A 66 -11.40 -0.99 -15.13
N ILE A 67 -11.08 -1.31 -13.87
CA ILE A 67 -10.80 -0.33 -12.83
C ILE A 67 -9.56 0.50 -13.19
N ALA A 68 -8.46 -0.16 -13.58
CA ALA A 68 -7.23 0.51 -13.98
C ALA A 68 -7.43 1.44 -15.19
N ALA A 69 -8.24 1.03 -16.16
CA ALA A 69 -8.60 1.88 -17.30
C ALA A 69 -9.45 3.09 -16.88
N GLY A 70 -10.37 2.91 -15.94
CA GLY A 70 -11.16 4.00 -15.34
C GLY A 70 -10.28 5.01 -14.62
N ASP A 71 -9.37 4.53 -13.77
CA ASP A 71 -8.39 5.37 -13.06
C ASP A 71 -7.53 6.17 -14.04
N GLU A 72 -7.03 5.53 -15.11
CA GLU A 72 -6.23 6.21 -16.13
C GLU A 72 -7.02 7.31 -16.86
N GLN A 73 -8.31 7.08 -17.14
CA GLN A 73 -9.19 8.10 -17.72
C GLN A 73 -9.37 9.28 -16.78
N ILE A 74 -9.71 9.04 -15.51
CA ILE A 74 -9.89 10.10 -14.51
C ILE A 74 -8.60 10.92 -14.37
N ILE A 75 -7.44 10.27 -14.27
CA ILE A 75 -6.14 10.95 -14.21
C ILE A 75 -5.90 11.77 -15.49
N LYS A 76 -6.22 11.24 -16.67
CA LYS A 76 -6.10 11.99 -17.93
C LYS A 76 -7.00 13.22 -17.95
N GLU A 77 -8.19 13.16 -17.38
CA GLU A 77 -9.16 14.26 -17.35
C GLU A 77 -8.80 15.35 -16.34
N VAL A 78 -8.42 14.97 -15.12
CA VAL A 78 -8.06 15.92 -14.06
C VAL A 78 -6.75 16.65 -14.38
N PHE A 79 -5.80 15.97 -15.04
CA PHE A 79 -4.48 16.52 -15.37
C PHE A 79 -4.31 16.93 -16.83
N ARG A 80 -5.40 17.30 -17.54
CA ARG A 80 -5.32 17.75 -18.95
C ARG A 80 -4.31 18.89 -19.15
N ASP A 81 -4.34 19.89 -18.27
CA ASP A 81 -3.51 21.09 -18.39
C ASP A 81 -2.15 20.97 -17.69
N ARG A 82 -1.91 19.87 -16.99
CA ARG A 82 -0.70 19.66 -16.16
C ARG A 82 0.11 18.48 -16.65
N ALA A 83 0.77 18.65 -17.80
CA ALA A 83 1.53 17.59 -18.48
C ALA A 83 2.61 16.93 -17.60
N ALA A 84 3.33 17.71 -16.78
CA ALA A 84 4.36 17.19 -15.87
C ALA A 84 3.79 16.31 -14.74
N GLU A 85 2.62 16.68 -14.20
CA GLU A 85 1.91 15.89 -13.18
C GLU A 85 1.34 14.60 -13.78
N LYS A 86 0.74 14.72 -14.97
CA LYS A 86 0.21 13.59 -15.72
C LYS A 86 1.25 12.52 -16.01
N ALA A 87 2.46 12.91 -16.40
CA ALA A 87 3.55 11.96 -16.65
C ALA A 87 3.96 11.19 -15.39
N SER A 88 3.95 11.85 -14.23
CA SER A 88 4.32 11.28 -12.93
C SER A 88 3.25 10.37 -12.33
N LEU A 89 2.03 10.44 -12.86
CA LEU A 89 0.85 9.66 -12.45
C LEU A 89 0.51 8.54 -13.44
N LYS A 90 1.30 8.38 -14.51
CA LYS A 90 1.11 7.31 -15.48
C LYS A 90 1.29 5.96 -14.79
N ASN A 91 0.32 5.06 -14.95
CA ASN A 91 0.28 3.71 -14.35
C ASN A 91 0.09 3.67 -12.83
N LYS A 92 -0.25 4.80 -12.18
CA LYS A 92 -0.66 4.79 -10.77
C LYS A 92 -2.16 4.52 -10.66
N SER A 93 -2.58 3.90 -9.57
CA SER A 93 -3.99 3.83 -9.20
C SER A 93 -4.51 5.22 -8.84
N GLY A 94 -5.83 5.40 -8.84
CA GLY A 94 -6.46 6.64 -8.39
C GLY A 94 -6.03 7.05 -6.98
N GLU A 95 -5.90 6.09 -6.06
CA GLU A 95 -5.43 6.32 -4.68
C GLU A 95 -3.98 6.81 -4.64
N GLY A 96 -3.08 6.18 -5.40
CA GLY A 96 -1.69 6.64 -5.51
C GLY A 96 -1.56 8.03 -6.15
N ALA A 97 -2.53 8.43 -6.99
CA ALA A 97 -2.59 9.79 -7.50
C ALA A 97 -2.98 10.80 -6.41
N ILE A 98 -3.94 10.46 -5.55
CA ILE A 98 -4.34 11.30 -4.41
C ILE A 98 -3.17 11.51 -3.45
N GLU A 99 -2.47 10.45 -3.07
CA GLU A 99 -1.30 10.54 -2.19
C GLU A 99 -0.21 11.44 -2.77
N PHE A 100 0.07 11.31 -4.07
CA PHE A 100 1.05 12.15 -4.75
C PHE A 100 0.66 13.63 -4.70
N ILE A 101 -0.61 13.96 -4.95
CA ILE A 101 -1.11 15.33 -4.86
C ILE A 101 -0.99 15.84 -3.42
N ASN A 102 -1.37 15.03 -2.42
CA ASN A 102 -1.31 15.39 -1.01
C ASN A 102 0.12 15.71 -0.57
N HIS A 103 1.09 14.88 -0.94
CA HIS A 103 2.49 15.14 -0.61
C HIS A 103 2.97 16.47 -1.18
N ARG A 104 2.63 16.75 -2.44
CA ARG A 104 2.99 18.01 -3.10
C ARG A 104 2.27 19.21 -2.52
N LEU A 105 1.02 19.05 -2.06
CA LEU A 105 0.29 20.08 -1.34
C LEU A 105 1.00 20.43 -0.03
N CYS A 106 1.44 19.42 0.73
CA CYS A 106 2.23 19.63 1.95
C CYS A 106 3.53 20.40 1.67
N GLU A 107 4.26 20.07 0.62
CA GLU A 107 5.45 20.86 0.23
C GLU A 107 5.12 22.32 -0.06
N LYS A 108 4.02 22.60 -0.77
CA LYS A 108 3.59 23.95 -1.09
C LYS A 108 3.18 24.73 0.16
N ILE A 109 2.50 24.08 1.10
CA ILE A 109 2.15 24.65 2.40
C ILE A 109 3.41 25.02 3.18
N ASN A 110 4.40 24.13 3.24
CA ASN A 110 5.67 24.40 3.94
C ASN A 110 6.38 25.61 3.36
N ARG A 111 6.54 25.67 2.02
CA ARG A 111 7.15 26.83 1.35
C ARG A 111 6.40 28.13 1.61
N LEU A 112 5.06 28.07 1.67
CA LEU A 112 4.24 29.23 1.96
C LEU A 112 4.44 29.70 3.41
N ASN A 113 4.52 28.77 4.36
CA ASN A 113 4.81 29.09 5.76
C ASN A 113 6.20 29.70 5.92
N ASP A 114 7.21 29.18 5.24
CA ASP A 114 8.56 29.74 5.22
C ASP A 114 8.58 31.17 4.68
N LEU A 115 7.88 31.41 3.57
CA LEU A 115 7.77 32.75 2.97
C LEU A 115 7.04 33.73 3.90
N LYS A 116 5.95 33.29 4.55
CA LYS A 116 5.25 34.10 5.55
C LYS A 116 6.19 34.49 6.68
N HIS A 117 6.94 33.53 7.21
CA HIS A 117 7.93 33.79 8.25
C HIS A 117 8.99 34.80 7.79
N GLN A 118 9.55 34.64 6.59
CA GLN A 118 10.52 35.59 6.03
C GLN A 118 9.94 37.00 5.88
N VAL A 119 8.69 37.12 5.45
CA VAL A 119 8.00 38.42 5.33
C VAL A 119 7.82 39.07 6.70
N GLU A 120 7.40 38.32 7.71
CA GLU A 120 7.27 38.83 9.08
C GLU A 120 8.60 39.32 9.65
N VAL A 121 9.68 38.55 9.45
CA VAL A 121 11.03 38.93 9.90
C VAL A 121 11.48 40.23 9.22
N ARG A 122 11.28 40.35 7.90
CA ARG A 122 11.65 41.56 7.17
C ARG A 122 10.82 42.79 7.60
N LYS A 123 9.53 42.61 7.88
CA LYS A 123 8.67 43.68 8.40
C LYS A 123 9.16 44.20 9.75
N ARG A 124 9.43 43.30 10.71
CA ARG A 124 10.00 43.68 12.01
C ARG A 124 11.33 44.43 11.86
N ARG A 125 12.19 43.96 10.95
CA ARG A 125 13.47 44.63 10.69
C ARG A 125 13.30 46.03 10.09
N LEU A 126 12.31 46.23 9.23
CA LEU A 126 11.97 47.55 8.69
C LEU A 126 11.47 48.49 9.78
N GLU A 127 10.58 48.01 10.65
CA GLU A 127 10.06 48.78 11.79
C GLU A 127 11.20 49.20 12.74
N GLU A 128 12.13 48.30 13.06
CA GLU A 128 13.33 48.62 13.85
C GLU A 128 14.19 49.71 13.21
N LEU A 129 14.45 49.61 11.89
CA LEU A 129 15.26 50.59 11.17
C LEU A 129 14.57 51.95 11.05
N GLN A 130 13.24 51.96 10.88
CA GLN A 130 12.44 53.19 10.88
C GLN A 130 12.52 53.88 12.24
N LEU A 131 12.35 53.13 13.34
CA LEU A 131 12.47 53.66 14.69
C LEU A 131 13.87 54.25 14.96
N GLN A 132 14.94 53.57 14.52
CA GLN A 132 16.31 54.05 14.64
C GLN A 132 16.55 55.34 13.83
N HIS A 133 16.00 55.40 12.62
CA HIS A 133 16.09 56.60 11.78
C HIS A 133 15.37 57.78 12.43
N ASP A 134 14.15 57.57 12.92
CA ASP A 134 13.35 58.61 13.57
C ASP A 134 14.04 59.15 14.84
N SER A 135 14.64 58.27 15.65
CA SER A 135 15.47 58.67 16.80
C SER A 135 16.63 59.58 16.38
N LYS A 136 17.40 59.18 15.36
CA LYS A 136 18.54 59.97 14.86
C LYS A 136 18.12 61.32 14.27
N VAL A 137 16.97 61.38 13.58
CA VAL A 137 16.42 62.63 13.04
C VAL A 137 15.97 63.55 14.17
N GLN A 138 15.36 63.02 15.23
CA GLN A 138 14.99 63.80 16.41
C GLN A 138 16.23 64.32 17.15
N GLU A 139 17.25 63.50 17.33
CA GLU A 139 18.53 63.90 17.92
C GLU A 139 19.18 65.03 17.09
N ALA A 140 19.28 64.88 15.76
CA ALA A 140 19.84 65.90 14.87
C ALA A 140 19.04 67.22 14.87
N ARG A 141 17.71 67.15 15.04
CA ARG A 141 16.86 68.36 15.21
C ARG A 141 16.98 68.99 16.60
N GLY A 142 17.37 68.20 17.61
CA GLY A 142 17.60 68.65 18.98
C GLY A 142 18.94 69.35 19.20
N PHE A 143 19.87 69.30 18.23
CA PHE A 143 21.09 70.11 18.20
C PHE A 143 20.84 71.41 17.41
N PRO A 144 20.48 72.54 18.05
CA PRO A 144 20.68 73.84 17.41
C PRO A 144 22.19 74.06 17.24
N ALA A 145 22.58 74.63 16.11
CA ALA A 145 23.96 75.00 15.79
C ALA A 145 24.56 75.84 16.93
N LEU A 146 25.38 75.20 17.78
CA LEU A 146 26.31 75.88 18.66
C LEU A 146 27.60 76.06 17.86
N GLU A 147 27.61 77.02 16.94
CA GLU A 147 28.81 77.63 16.36
C GLU A 147 28.36 78.67 15.35
N ASP A 148 28.24 79.91 15.82
CA ASP A 148 28.59 81.15 15.10
C ASP A 148 28.22 82.34 16.00
N GLY A 149 29.20 82.87 16.74
CA GLY A 149 28.99 83.99 17.67
C GLY A 149 30.20 84.33 18.54
N ASP A 150 31.18 84.97 17.91
CA ASP A 150 32.01 86.05 18.44
C ASP A 150 33.11 85.76 19.47
N VAL A 151 34.28 85.42 18.91
CA VAL A 151 35.60 85.83 19.43
C VAL A 151 35.76 87.34 19.20
N GLU A 152 35.15 88.21 19.99
CA GLU A 152 35.51 89.64 19.99
C GLU A 152 35.17 90.36 21.32
N ALA A 153 36.05 90.24 22.31
CA ALA A 153 36.18 91.21 23.40
C ALA A 153 37.53 91.05 24.12
N ALA A 154 38.61 91.33 23.40
CA ALA A 154 39.89 91.69 24.00
C ALA A 154 40.03 93.22 23.95
N LYS A 155 39.72 93.90 25.06
CA LYS A 155 40.31 95.18 25.49
C LYS A 155 39.84 95.56 26.88
#